data_AF-A0A1Z8N5C5-F1
#
_entry.id   AF-A0A1Z8N5C5-F1
#
_cell.length_a   1.000
_cell.length_b   1.000
_cell.length_c   1.000
_cell.angle_alpha   90.00
_cell.angle_beta   90.00
_cell.angle_gamma   90.00
#
_symmetry.space_group_name_H-M   'P 1'
#
loop_
_entity.id
_entity.type
_entity.pdbx_description
1 polymer ?
#
loop_
_entity_poly.entity_id
_entity_poly.type
_entity_poly.pdbx_seq_one_letter_code
_entity_poly.pdbx_strand_id
1 'polypeptide(L)'
;MRHSARFLPLFFCSLLLFTPCFFSVALGDDDPSVAVVSVSSYDKLMEHAAVVGEIMGSPMAQQMIQLQIMQLTGNKPLVGLDKTKPMVVDVKLGQAQPYWIACLPITDFEGLLKSLPPPLAETEDVGDGVLLLKASESPLYAKAGKGWTYFTDQKEYLSTLPKDPASLAGDLPSKYVLAGRV
;
A
#
# COMPACT_ATOMS: atom_id res chain seq x y z
N MET A 1 10.03 -74.71 -19.41
CA MET A 1 9.58 -75.08 -18.05
C MET A 1 9.92 -73.90 -17.14
N ARG A 2 8.92 -73.16 -16.59
CA ARG A 2 8.57 -73.07 -15.15
C ARG A 2 9.82 -72.93 -14.25
N HIS A 3 10.02 -72.00 -13.31
CA HIS A 3 9.13 -71.08 -12.58
C HIS A 3 10.03 -70.20 -11.64
N SER A 4 9.58 -68.97 -11.36
CA SER A 4 9.64 -68.29 -10.04
C SER A 4 10.96 -67.75 -9.43
N ALA A 5 11.06 -66.41 -9.46
CA ALA A 5 11.18 -65.48 -8.33
C ALA A 5 12.02 -65.87 -7.09
N ARG A 6 12.98 -64.99 -6.70
CA ARG A 6 13.02 -64.31 -5.37
C ARG A 6 14.30 -63.49 -5.07
N PHE A 7 14.09 -62.27 -4.52
CA PHE A 7 14.96 -61.44 -3.66
C PHE A 7 15.99 -60.43 -4.25
N LEU A 8 15.53 -59.16 -4.28
CA LEU A 8 16.22 -57.88 -3.98
C LEU A 8 16.79 -57.90 -2.52
N PRO A 9 17.64 -56.98 -1.97
CA PRO A 9 18.39 -55.81 -2.50
C PRO A 9 19.88 -55.75 -2.07
N LEU A 10 20.68 -54.85 -2.67
CA LEU A 10 21.87 -54.16 -2.08
C LEU A 10 22.30 -53.06 -3.09
N PHE A 11 21.47 -52.04 -3.33
CA PHE A 11 21.56 -50.71 -2.69
C PHE A 11 23.03 -50.27 -2.52
N PHE A 12 23.70 -49.74 -3.55
CA PHE A 12 23.46 -48.43 -4.20
C PHE A 12 23.51 -47.28 -3.16
N CYS A 13 24.67 -47.03 -2.55
CA CYS A 13 24.76 -46.07 -1.44
C CYS A 13 26.06 -45.24 -1.37
N SER A 14 26.80 -45.02 -2.46
CA SER A 14 28.12 -44.36 -2.33
C SER A 14 28.46 -43.24 -3.33
N LEU A 15 27.50 -42.64 -4.05
CA LEU A 15 27.89 -41.58 -5.02
C LEU A 15 26.86 -40.46 -5.24
N LEU A 16 26.26 -39.92 -4.17
CA LEU A 16 25.35 -38.75 -4.24
C LEU A 16 25.49 -37.80 -3.03
N LEU A 17 26.71 -37.45 -2.62
CA LEU A 17 26.91 -36.53 -1.47
C LEU A 17 27.77 -35.29 -1.78
N PHE A 18 27.79 -34.81 -3.02
CA PHE A 18 28.36 -33.50 -3.33
C PHE A 18 27.57 -32.79 -4.44
N THR A 19 26.25 -32.71 -4.29
CA THR A 19 25.49 -31.67 -4.99
C THR A 19 25.61 -30.42 -4.14
N PRO A 20 26.41 -29.40 -4.50
CA PRO A 20 26.31 -28.11 -3.84
C PRO A 20 24.85 -27.67 -4.00
N CYS A 21 24.17 -27.54 -2.86
CA CYS A 21 22.90 -26.86 -2.79
C CYS A 21 23.20 -25.40 -3.13
N PHE A 22 23.29 -25.10 -4.42
CA PHE A 22 23.12 -23.74 -4.91
C PHE A 22 21.68 -23.39 -4.56
N PHE A 23 21.48 -22.91 -3.33
CA PHE A 23 20.39 -22.00 -3.06
C PHE A 23 20.62 -20.83 -4.02
N SER A 24 19.92 -20.83 -5.14
CA SER A 24 19.58 -19.57 -5.78
C SER A 24 18.85 -18.77 -4.71
N VAL A 25 19.53 -17.77 -4.15
CA VAL A 25 18.81 -16.61 -3.64
C VAL A 25 18.11 -16.05 -4.86
N ALA A 26 16.87 -16.46 -5.08
CA ALA A 26 15.95 -15.66 -5.85
C ALA A 26 15.82 -14.35 -5.08
N LEU A 27 16.56 -13.32 -5.50
CA LEU A 27 16.12 -11.95 -5.24
C LEU A 27 14.74 -11.90 -5.87
N GLY A 28 13.69 -11.83 -5.04
CA GLY A 28 12.31 -11.88 -5.53
C GLY A 28 12.11 -10.80 -6.59
N ASP A 29 11.32 -11.10 -7.61
CA ASP A 29 10.90 -10.17 -8.67
C ASP A 29 10.07 -8.98 -8.14
N ASP A 30 9.89 -8.86 -6.82
CA ASP A 30 9.21 -7.76 -6.15
C ASP A 30 10.25 -6.83 -5.51
N ASP A 31 10.29 -5.58 -5.94
CA ASP A 31 11.12 -4.54 -5.31
C ASP A 31 10.88 -4.53 -3.79
N PRO A 32 11.93 -4.53 -2.95
CA PRO A 32 11.74 -4.61 -1.50
C PRO A 32 11.18 -3.29 -0.94
N SER A 33 10.26 -3.41 0.01
CA SER A 33 9.86 -2.27 0.86
C SER A 33 11.06 -1.84 1.72
N VAL A 34 11.38 -0.56 1.67
CA VAL A 34 12.41 0.08 2.51
C VAL A 34 11.81 0.94 3.61
N ALA A 35 10.56 1.38 3.47
CA ALA A 35 9.84 1.99 4.57
C ALA A 35 8.33 1.80 4.38
N VAL A 36 7.62 1.62 5.49
CA VAL A 36 6.15 1.62 5.49
C VAL A 36 5.67 2.64 6.50
N VAL A 37 4.85 3.59 6.05
CA VAL A 37 4.15 4.56 6.91
C VAL A 37 2.69 4.19 6.97
N SER A 38 2.09 4.24 8.16
CA SER A 38 0.68 3.92 8.35
C SER A 38 -0.04 4.94 9.22
N VAL A 39 -1.30 5.18 8.88
CA VAL A 39 -2.28 5.90 9.69
C VAL A 39 -3.39 4.92 10.09
N SER A 40 -3.72 4.84 11.38
CA SER A 40 -4.60 3.81 11.97
C SER A 40 -5.96 3.63 11.28
N SER A 41 -6.75 4.69 11.27
CA SER A 41 -7.97 4.84 10.50
C SER A 41 -8.39 6.30 10.58
N TYR A 42 -9.29 6.76 9.71
CA TYR A 42 -9.80 8.12 9.82
C TYR A 42 -10.51 8.32 11.18
N ASP A 43 -11.35 7.37 11.59
CA ASP A 43 -12.09 7.49 12.86
C ASP A 43 -11.15 7.54 14.08
N LYS A 44 -10.13 6.67 14.15
CA LYS A 44 -9.14 6.67 15.22
C LYS A 44 -8.26 7.93 15.21
N LEU A 45 -7.87 8.41 14.03
CA LEU A 45 -7.13 9.67 13.91
C LEU A 45 -7.95 10.81 14.52
N MET A 46 -9.24 10.89 14.17
CA MET A 46 -10.12 11.94 14.68
C MET A 46 -10.44 11.81 16.17
N GLU A 47 -10.59 10.58 16.68
CA GLU A 47 -10.79 10.28 18.11
C GLU A 47 -9.61 10.76 18.97
N HIS A 48 -8.39 10.55 18.50
CA HIS A 48 -7.18 10.82 19.28
C HIS A 48 -6.51 12.16 18.94
N ALA A 49 -6.90 12.84 17.86
CA ALA A 49 -6.26 14.09 17.41
C ALA A 49 -6.34 15.21 18.47
N ALA A 50 -7.45 15.34 19.21
CA ALA A 50 -7.55 16.32 20.30
C ALA A 50 -6.59 15.98 21.45
N VAL A 51 -6.57 14.73 21.90
CA VAL A 51 -5.73 14.30 23.04
C VAL A 51 -4.24 14.37 22.70
N VAL A 52 -3.85 13.90 21.51
CA VAL A 52 -2.46 14.05 21.02
C VAL A 52 -2.13 15.54 20.86
N GLY A 53 -3.07 16.33 20.34
CA GLY A 53 -2.93 17.78 20.24
C GLY A 53 -2.65 18.43 21.58
N GLU A 54 -3.44 18.14 22.62
CA GLU A 54 -3.25 18.64 23.97
C GLU A 54 -1.87 18.28 24.55
N ILE A 55 -1.46 17.01 24.41
CA ILE A 55 -0.15 16.53 24.88
C ILE A 55 1.00 17.25 24.15
N MET A 56 0.85 17.51 22.85
CA MET A 56 1.86 18.10 21.99
C MET A 56 1.84 19.65 21.99
N GLY A 57 1.01 20.28 22.83
CA GLY A 57 0.86 21.75 22.86
C GLY A 57 0.12 22.35 21.67
N SER A 58 -0.61 21.52 20.91
CA SER A 58 -1.46 21.88 19.79
C SER A 58 -2.92 21.46 20.03
N PRO A 59 -3.62 22.07 21.01
CA PRO A 59 -5.01 21.72 21.36
C PRO A 59 -6.00 21.90 20.19
N MET A 60 -5.60 22.65 19.17
CA MET A 60 -6.36 22.85 17.93
C MET A 60 -6.01 21.83 16.83
N ALA A 61 -5.17 20.82 17.08
CA ALA A 61 -4.69 19.88 16.06
C ALA A 61 -5.83 19.17 15.33
N GLN A 62 -6.87 18.74 16.05
CA GLN A 62 -8.03 18.11 15.43
C GLN A 62 -8.75 19.06 14.47
N GLN A 63 -9.00 20.30 14.89
CA GLN A 63 -9.65 21.31 14.07
C GLN A 63 -8.76 21.68 12.88
N MET A 64 -7.45 21.78 13.06
CA MET A 64 -6.49 22.05 11.98
C MET A 64 -6.44 20.93 10.94
N ILE A 65 -6.45 19.67 11.37
CA ILE A 65 -6.55 18.51 10.48
C ILE A 65 -7.88 18.53 9.73
N GLN A 66 -9.00 18.77 10.42
CA GLN A 66 -10.30 18.91 9.76
C GLN A 66 -10.30 20.06 8.75
N LEU A 67 -9.75 21.22 9.11
CA LEU A 67 -9.66 22.37 8.22
C LEU A 67 -8.77 22.10 7.01
N GLN A 68 -7.64 21.42 7.16
CA GLN A 68 -6.82 21.01 6.03
C GLN A 68 -7.55 20.01 5.13
N ILE A 69 -8.19 18.99 5.71
CA ILE A 69 -8.97 18.04 4.93
C ILE A 69 -10.11 18.77 4.20
N MET A 70 -10.81 19.67 4.88
CA MET A 70 -11.85 20.50 4.28
C MET A 70 -11.29 21.38 3.16
N GLN A 71 -10.12 22.01 3.33
CA GLN A 71 -9.50 22.79 2.25
C GLN A 71 -9.12 21.90 1.06
N LEU A 72 -8.51 20.75 1.34
CA LEU A 72 -8.12 19.76 0.32
C LEU A 72 -9.32 19.14 -0.39
N THR A 73 -10.49 19.07 0.24
CA THR A 73 -11.70 18.52 -0.37
C THR A 73 -12.68 19.59 -0.86
N GLY A 74 -12.39 20.87 -0.69
CA GLY A 74 -13.33 21.95 -0.98
C GLY A 74 -14.59 21.96 -0.10
N ASN A 75 -14.43 21.65 1.19
CA ASN A 75 -15.46 21.49 2.22
C ASN A 75 -16.42 20.33 1.95
N LYS A 76 -15.98 19.33 1.17
CA LYS A 76 -16.80 18.17 0.80
C LYS A 76 -16.42 16.96 1.64
N PRO A 77 -17.39 16.09 1.97
CA PRO A 77 -17.08 14.85 2.66
C PRO A 77 -16.17 13.98 1.80
N LEU A 78 -15.31 13.19 2.43
CA LEU A 78 -14.50 12.17 1.77
C LEU A 78 -15.40 11.00 1.34
N VAL A 79 -16.11 11.17 0.23
CA VAL A 79 -17.00 10.15 -0.35
C VAL A 79 -16.20 8.89 -0.64
N GLY A 80 -16.79 7.74 -0.31
CA GLY A 80 -16.17 6.44 -0.57
C GLY A 80 -15.01 6.07 0.36
N LEU A 81 -14.57 6.94 1.28
CA LEU A 81 -13.54 6.57 2.25
C LEU A 81 -14.11 5.65 3.34
N ASP A 82 -13.57 4.44 3.43
CA ASP A 82 -13.78 3.53 4.54
C ASP A 82 -12.95 4.00 5.74
N LYS A 83 -13.63 4.70 6.65
CA LYS A 83 -13.02 5.35 7.82
C LYS A 83 -12.51 4.39 8.89
N THR A 84 -12.79 3.10 8.74
CA THR A 84 -12.41 2.05 9.68
C THR A 84 -11.09 1.37 9.32
N LYS A 85 -10.63 1.53 8.07
CA LYS A 85 -9.39 0.94 7.57
C LYS A 85 -8.20 1.90 7.68
N PRO A 86 -6.98 1.35 7.79
CA PRO A 86 -5.78 2.17 7.79
C PRO A 86 -5.49 2.76 6.42
N MET A 87 -4.72 3.85 6.39
CA MET A 87 -4.03 4.32 5.20
C MET A 87 -2.58 3.89 5.29
N VAL A 88 -2.00 3.47 4.16
CA VAL A 88 -0.63 2.94 4.14
C VAL A 88 0.14 3.58 2.99
N VAL A 89 1.37 4.00 3.24
CA VAL A 89 2.33 4.38 2.20
C VAL A 89 3.48 3.40 2.26
N ASP A 90 3.72 2.71 1.16
CA ASP A 90 4.84 1.80 1.00
C ASP A 90 5.91 2.48 0.15
N VAL A 91 7.11 2.63 0.69
CA VAL A 91 8.28 3.15 -0.01
C VAL A 91 9.14 1.94 -0.36
N LYS A 92 9.42 1.78 -1.64
CA LYS A 92 10.10 0.61 -2.20
C LYS A 92 11.37 1.02 -2.92
N LEU A 93 12.36 0.13 -2.94
CA LEU A 93 13.60 0.34 -3.69
C LEU A 93 13.45 -0.28 -5.09
N GLY A 94 13.05 0.54 -6.05
CA GLY A 94 13.05 0.15 -7.46
C GLY A 94 14.48 0.02 -8.01
N GLN A 95 14.59 -0.58 -9.20
CA GLN A 95 15.89 -0.85 -9.85
C GLN A 95 16.74 0.40 -10.10
N ALA A 96 16.11 1.53 -10.44
CA ALA A 96 16.80 2.78 -10.76
C ALA A 96 16.77 3.79 -9.60
N GLN A 97 15.64 3.88 -8.90
CA GLN A 97 15.41 4.83 -7.82
C GLN A 97 14.29 4.34 -6.89
N PRO A 98 14.25 4.83 -5.63
CA PRO A 98 13.11 4.60 -4.76
C PRO A 98 11.80 5.13 -5.37
N TYR A 99 10.70 4.47 -5.06
CA TYR A 99 9.35 4.93 -5.39
C TYR A 99 8.42 4.68 -4.22
N TRP A 100 7.23 5.26 -4.29
CA TRP A 100 6.21 5.09 -3.26
C TRP A 100 4.87 4.75 -3.86
N ILE A 101 4.06 4.00 -3.10
CA ILE A 101 2.65 3.72 -3.41
C ILE A 101 1.85 4.05 -2.14
N ALA A 102 1.01 5.08 -2.21
CA ALA A 102 0.03 5.36 -1.18
C ALA A 102 -1.25 4.57 -1.45
N CYS A 103 -1.77 3.92 -0.43
CA CYS A 103 -2.96 3.08 -0.47
C CYS A 103 -4.00 3.69 0.47
N LEU A 104 -5.04 4.29 -0.09
CA LEU A 104 -6.15 4.86 0.67
C LEU A 104 -7.36 3.94 0.55
N PRO A 105 -8.12 3.69 1.64
CA PRO A 105 -9.26 2.79 1.61
C PRO A 105 -10.50 3.50 1.01
N ILE A 106 -10.38 3.93 -0.24
CA ILE A 106 -11.44 4.60 -1.00
C ILE A 106 -12.09 3.55 -1.91
N THR A 107 -13.36 3.24 -1.65
CA THR A 107 -14.13 2.25 -2.41
C THR A 107 -14.86 2.86 -3.61
N ASP A 108 -15.07 4.17 -3.60
CA ASP A 108 -15.75 4.92 -4.66
C ASP A 108 -14.94 6.17 -5.03
N PHE A 109 -13.85 5.96 -5.78
CA PHE A 109 -12.96 7.04 -6.18
C PHE A 109 -13.62 8.00 -7.18
N GLU A 110 -14.48 7.49 -8.06
CA GLU A 110 -15.22 8.31 -9.01
C GLU A 110 -16.22 9.22 -8.29
N GLY A 111 -16.95 8.69 -7.29
CA GLY A 111 -17.82 9.48 -6.43
C GLY A 111 -17.06 10.52 -5.61
N LEU A 112 -15.84 10.19 -5.15
CA LEU A 112 -14.96 11.17 -4.53
C LEU A 112 -14.61 12.30 -5.50
N LEU A 113 -14.12 12.00 -6.70
CA LEU A 113 -13.78 13.01 -7.72
C LEU A 113 -14.98 13.90 -8.07
N LYS A 114 -16.17 13.31 -8.25
CA LYS A 114 -17.42 14.04 -8.50
C LYS A 114 -17.83 14.98 -7.36
N SER A 115 -17.40 14.69 -6.14
CA SER A 115 -17.68 15.53 -4.97
C SER A 115 -16.74 16.74 -4.86
N LEU A 116 -15.52 16.64 -5.39
CA LEU A 116 -14.47 17.65 -5.29
C LEU A 116 -14.74 18.85 -6.21
N PRO A 117 -14.35 20.08 -5.83
CA PRO A 117 -14.42 21.22 -6.74
C PRO A 117 -13.32 21.16 -7.81
N PRO A 118 -13.52 21.76 -9.00
CA PRO A 118 -12.41 22.05 -9.92
C PRO A 118 -11.36 22.96 -9.25
N PRO A 119 -10.05 22.77 -9.50
CA PRO A 119 -9.45 21.79 -10.42
C PRO A 119 -9.23 20.40 -9.81
N LEU A 120 -9.52 20.17 -8.52
CA LEU A 120 -9.21 18.91 -7.81
C LEU A 120 -9.92 17.68 -8.39
N ALA A 121 -11.06 17.88 -9.05
CA ALA A 121 -11.79 16.82 -9.74
C ALA A 121 -11.24 16.50 -11.16
N GLU A 122 -10.36 17.34 -11.70
CA GLU A 122 -9.87 17.19 -13.07
C GLU A 122 -8.86 16.06 -13.18
N THR A 123 -9.17 15.09 -14.04
CA THR A 123 -8.33 13.93 -14.29
C THR A 123 -8.19 13.65 -15.78
N GLU A 124 -7.18 12.88 -16.14
CA GLU A 124 -6.97 12.35 -17.48
C GLU A 124 -6.79 10.84 -17.41
N ASP A 125 -7.60 10.09 -18.14
CA ASP A 125 -7.39 8.66 -18.29
C ASP A 125 -6.16 8.43 -19.18
N VAL A 126 -5.15 7.80 -18.61
CA VAL A 126 -3.89 7.49 -19.28
C VAL A 126 -3.78 6.00 -19.62
N GLY A 127 -4.88 5.25 -19.59
CA GLY A 127 -4.97 3.84 -19.92
C GLY A 127 -4.89 2.90 -18.72
N ASP A 128 -5.31 1.64 -18.91
CA ASP A 128 -5.26 0.56 -17.91
C ASP A 128 -5.97 0.87 -16.57
N GLY A 129 -6.99 1.74 -16.62
CA GLY A 129 -7.72 2.21 -15.45
C GLY A 129 -6.91 3.16 -14.56
N VAL A 130 -5.86 3.79 -15.11
CA VAL A 130 -5.04 4.77 -14.41
C VAL A 130 -5.49 6.18 -14.79
N LEU A 131 -5.69 7.02 -13.78
CA LEU A 131 -6.03 8.43 -13.93
C LEU A 131 -4.83 9.30 -13.51
N LEU A 132 -4.46 10.28 -14.32
CA LEU A 132 -3.56 11.38 -13.93
C LEU A 132 -4.39 12.50 -13.30
N LEU A 133 -4.03 12.94 -12.10
CA LEU A 133 -4.68 14.06 -11.41
C LEU A 133 -4.06 15.39 -11.86
N LYS A 134 -4.87 16.29 -12.45
CA LYS A 134 -4.36 17.53 -13.08
C LYS A 134 -4.06 18.65 -12.08
N ALA A 135 -4.64 18.59 -10.88
CA ALA A 135 -4.45 19.60 -9.86
C ALA A 135 -3.09 19.55 -9.14
N SER A 136 -2.32 18.48 -9.33
CA SER A 136 -1.04 18.28 -8.67
C SER A 136 0.08 18.98 -9.43
N GLU A 137 0.99 19.67 -8.71
CA GLU A 137 2.16 20.33 -9.32
C GLU A 137 3.16 19.33 -9.93
N SER A 138 3.19 18.11 -9.38
CA SER A 138 3.93 16.96 -9.92
C SER A 138 2.95 15.90 -10.40
N PRO A 139 3.33 15.05 -11.37
CA PRO A 139 2.48 13.95 -11.82
C PRO A 139 2.02 13.10 -10.63
N LEU A 140 0.71 12.94 -10.50
CA LEU A 140 0.11 12.08 -9.50
C LEU A 140 -0.89 11.16 -10.20
N TYR A 141 -0.58 9.88 -10.21
CA TYR A 141 -1.40 8.86 -10.83
C TYR A 141 -2.23 8.15 -9.78
N ALA A 142 -3.47 7.83 -10.11
CA ALA A 142 -4.40 7.12 -9.27
C ALA A 142 -4.93 5.87 -10.00
N LYS A 143 -5.05 4.76 -9.28
CA LYS A 143 -5.74 3.55 -9.77
C LYS A 143 -6.62 2.99 -8.69
N ALA A 144 -7.90 2.75 -8.99
CA ALA A 144 -8.81 2.07 -8.07
C ALA A 144 -8.69 0.55 -8.21
N GLY A 145 -8.77 -0.20 -7.11
CA GLY A 145 -8.74 -1.66 -7.14
C GLY A 145 -8.94 -2.31 -5.78
N LYS A 146 -9.71 -3.41 -5.74
CA LYS A 146 -9.92 -4.26 -4.54
C LYS A 146 -10.35 -3.49 -3.28
N GLY A 147 -11.15 -2.43 -3.43
CA GLY A 147 -11.64 -1.62 -2.30
C GLY A 147 -10.65 -0.58 -1.79
N TRP A 148 -9.60 -0.28 -2.56
CA TRP A 148 -8.59 0.74 -2.30
C TRP A 148 -8.41 1.62 -3.53
N THR A 149 -7.86 2.81 -3.32
CA THR A 149 -7.29 3.64 -4.37
C THR A 149 -5.80 3.83 -4.08
N TYR A 150 -5.00 3.55 -5.10
CA TYR A 150 -3.56 3.61 -5.07
C TYR A 150 -3.09 4.88 -5.74
N PHE A 151 -2.10 5.54 -5.16
CA PHE A 151 -1.49 6.76 -5.68
C PHE A 151 0.02 6.64 -5.75
N THR A 152 0.61 7.20 -6.78
CA THR A 152 2.07 7.27 -6.97
C THR A 152 2.42 8.37 -7.97
N ASP A 153 3.66 8.85 -7.94
CA ASP A 153 4.22 9.75 -8.95
C ASP A 153 4.76 9.03 -10.19
N GLN A 154 4.81 7.69 -10.17
CA GLN A 154 5.40 6.86 -11.21
C GLN A 154 4.39 5.82 -11.69
N LYS A 155 3.75 6.10 -12.85
CA LYS A 155 2.64 5.32 -13.43
C LYS A 155 2.94 3.82 -13.52
N GLU A 156 4.18 3.47 -13.84
CA GLU A 156 4.61 2.10 -14.14
C GLU A 156 4.42 1.16 -12.94
N TYR A 157 4.54 1.68 -11.71
CA TYR A 157 4.37 0.91 -10.47
C TYR A 157 2.90 0.68 -10.07
N LEU A 158 1.93 1.28 -10.76
CA LEU A 158 0.51 0.91 -10.60
C LEU A 158 0.18 -0.48 -11.19
N SER A 159 1.17 -1.17 -11.74
CA SER A 159 1.11 -2.59 -12.10
C SER A 159 1.55 -3.53 -10.97
N THR A 160 2.30 -3.03 -9.97
CA THR A 160 2.89 -3.81 -8.86
C THR A 160 2.14 -3.64 -7.54
N LEU A 161 0.84 -3.35 -7.63
CA LEU A 161 0.01 -2.99 -6.48
C LEU A 161 -0.08 -4.13 -5.44
N PRO A 162 0.03 -3.81 -4.15
CA PRO A 162 -0.11 -4.81 -3.09
C PRO A 162 -1.53 -5.39 -3.09
N LYS A 163 -1.65 -6.70 -2.86
CA LYS A 163 -2.95 -7.38 -2.80
C LYS A 163 -3.76 -6.98 -1.56
N ASP A 164 -3.06 -6.71 -0.46
CA ASP A 164 -3.61 -6.28 0.81
C ASP A 164 -2.71 -5.18 1.41
N PRO A 165 -3.05 -3.90 1.19
CA PRO A 165 -2.28 -2.78 1.71
C PRO A 165 -2.15 -2.77 3.24
N ALA A 166 -3.16 -3.21 3.97
CA ALA A 166 -3.16 -3.17 5.43
C ALA A 166 -2.09 -4.09 6.02
N SER A 167 -1.89 -5.25 5.40
CA SER A 167 -0.85 -6.20 5.80
C SER A 167 0.58 -5.65 5.69
N LEU A 168 0.83 -4.66 4.81
CA LEU A 168 2.13 -4.02 4.70
C LEU A 168 2.53 -3.27 5.98
N ALA A 169 1.56 -2.77 6.73
CA ALA A 169 1.81 -2.06 8.00
C ALA A 169 1.89 -3.01 9.21
N GLY A 170 1.55 -4.29 9.06
CA GLY A 170 1.50 -5.24 10.17
C GLY A 170 0.55 -4.77 11.28
N ASP A 171 1.05 -4.72 12.52
CA ASP A 171 0.28 -4.30 13.69
C ASP A 171 0.38 -2.80 14.00
N LEU A 172 1.18 -2.02 13.26
CA LEU A 172 1.37 -0.59 13.47
C LEU A 172 0.05 0.19 13.58
N PRO A 173 -0.93 0.03 12.66
CA PRO A 173 -2.16 0.83 12.69
C PRO A 173 -3.07 0.47 13.87
N SER A 174 -2.85 -0.68 14.52
CA SER A 174 -3.56 -1.07 15.73
C SER A 174 -2.95 -0.46 17.00
N LYS A 175 -1.64 -0.22 16.99
CA LYS A 175 -0.86 0.26 18.14
C LYS A 175 -0.68 1.78 18.16
N TYR A 176 -0.65 2.43 17.00
CA TYR A 176 -0.33 3.84 16.86
C TYR A 176 -1.29 4.54 15.90
N VAL A 177 -1.58 5.82 16.16
CA VAL A 177 -2.37 6.66 15.25
C VAL A 177 -1.61 6.96 13.96
N LEU A 178 -0.32 7.24 14.08
CA LEU A 178 0.64 7.42 12.99
C LEU A 178 1.92 6.67 13.37
N ALA A 179 2.47 5.87 12.45
CA ALA A 179 3.71 5.15 12.66
C ALA A 179 4.45 4.90 11.35
N GLY A 180 5.76 4.68 11.45
CA GLY A 180 6.60 4.25 10.34
C GLY A 180 7.55 3.13 10.77
N ARG A 181 7.92 2.26 9.83
CA ARG A 181 9.01 1.28 9.97
C ARG A 181 9.91 1.32 8.74
N VAL A 182 11.19 0.98 8.93
CA VAL A 182 12.25 0.94 7.91
C VAL A 182 12.96 -0.40 8.05
#